data_AF-B4W0U4-F1
#
_entry.id   AF-B4W0U4-F1
#
_cell.length_a   1.000
_cell.length_b   1.000
_cell.length_c   1.000
_cell.angle_alpha   90.00
_cell.angle_beta   90.00
_cell.angle_gamma   90.00
#
_symmetry.space_group_name_H-M   'P 1'
#
loop_
_entity.id
_entity.type
_entity.pdbx_description
1 polymer ?
#
loop_
_entity_poly.entity_id
_entity_poly.type
_entity_poly.pdbx_seq_one_letter_code
_entity_poly.pdbx_strand_id
1 'polypeptide(L)' 'MSAREQLIQEIAQAPDFLVEEVLDFLLFTKSRKSQPIFPDKQKQLRPFALCAGEFTVPPEFNDPLPDEIIRDFEG' A
#
# COMPACT_ATOMS: atom_id res chain seq x y z
N MET A 1 -28.16 23.31 -20.07
CA MET A 1 -26.89 23.55 -19.36
C MET A 1 -26.02 22.32 -19.51
N SER A 2 -24.77 22.46 -19.96
CA SER A 2 -23.83 21.36 -20.03
C SER A 2 -23.22 21.07 -18.66
N ALA A 3 -22.72 19.85 -18.44
CA ALA A 3 -22.06 19.46 -17.20
C ALA A 3 -20.85 20.38 -16.88
N ARG A 4 -20.17 20.89 -17.91
CA ARG A 4 -19.05 21.83 -17.76
C ARG A 4 -19.49 23.18 -17.20
N GLU A 5 -20.57 23.73 -17.75
CA GLU A 5 -21.11 25.02 -17.31
C GLU A 5 -21.63 24.94 -15.88
N GLN A 6 -22.33 23.84 -15.54
CA GLN A 6 -22.81 23.62 -14.18
C GLN A 6 -21.65 23.53 -13.18
N LEU A 7 -20.60 22.80 -13.52
CA LEU A 7 -19.41 22.69 -12.67
C LEU A 7 -18.74 24.05 -12.41
N ILE A 8 -18.62 24.89 -13.44
CA ILE A 8 -18.03 26.23 -13.31
C ILE A 8 -18.89 27.10 -12.37
N GLN A 9 -20.21 27.04 -12.51
CA GLN A 9 -21.12 27.81 -11.67
C GLN A 9 -21.05 27.39 -10.19
N GLU A 10 -21.02 26.08 -9.90
CA GLU A 10 -20.95 25.57 -8.53
C GLU A 10 -19.60 25.89 -7.87
N ILE A 11 -18.48 25.71 -8.59
CA ILE A 11 -17.14 26.04 -8.08
C ILE A 11 -17.01 27.53 -7.75
N ALA A 12 -17.63 28.42 -8.54
CA ALA A 12 -17.54 29.86 -8.33
C ALA A 12 -18.18 30.35 -7.03
N GLN A 13 -19.10 29.56 -6.43
CA GLN A 13 -19.78 29.89 -5.18
C GLN A 13 -19.36 28.97 -4.02
N ALA A 14 -18.39 28.07 -4.24
CA ALA A 14 -17.92 27.12 -3.25
C ALA A 14 -16.84 27.74 -2.34
N PRO A 15 -16.77 27.33 -1.06
CA PRO A 15 -15.63 27.64 -0.20
C PRO A 15 -14.31 27.04 -0.70
N ASP A 16 -13.19 27.72 -0.41
CA ASP A 16 -11.86 27.37 -0.92
C ASP A 16 -11.45 25.91 -0.64
N PHE A 17 -11.76 25.36 0.54
CA PHE A 17 -11.39 23.98 0.89
C PHE A 17 -12.03 22.94 -0.05
N LEU A 18 -13.26 23.18 -0.54
CA LEU A 18 -13.90 22.29 -1.51
C LEU A 18 -13.29 22.46 -2.91
N VAL A 19 -12.89 23.68 -3.26
CA VAL A 19 -12.22 23.96 -4.53
C VAL A 19 -10.88 23.23 -4.59
N GLU A 20 -10.13 23.23 -3.49
CA GLU A 20 -8.88 22.48 -3.33
C GLU A 20 -9.10 20.97 -3.53
N GLU A 21 -10.07 20.37 -2.84
CA GLU A 21 -10.37 18.94 -2.98
C GLU A 21 -10.79 18.56 -4.40
N VAL A 22 -11.64 19.37 -5.04
CA VAL A 22 -12.09 19.13 -6.42
C VAL A 22 -10.92 19.28 -7.40
N LEU A 23 -10.05 20.26 -7.20
CA LEU A 23 -8.86 20.45 -8.01
C LEU A 23 -7.91 19.26 -7.88
N ASP A 24 -7.64 18.81 -6.66
CA ASP A 24 -6.81 17.64 -6.38
C ASP A 24 -7.37 16.39 -7.07
N PHE A 25 -8.68 16.16 -6.97
CA PHE A 25 -9.33 15.05 -7.66
C PHE A 25 -9.21 15.17 -9.20
N LEU A 26 -9.40 16.37 -9.76
CA LEU A 26 -9.25 16.60 -11.19
C LEU A 26 -7.80 16.39 -11.66
N LEU A 27 -6.81 16.82 -10.88
CA LEU A 27 -5.39 16.61 -11.18
C LEU A 27 -5.01 15.13 -11.06
N PHE A 28 -5.51 14.44 -10.04
CA PHE A 28 -5.35 12.99 -9.87
C PHE A 28 -5.91 12.22 -11.07
N THR A 29 -7.13 12.52 -11.50
CA THR A 29 -7.76 11.83 -12.65
C THR A 29 -7.03 12.10 -13.96
N LYS A 30 -6.49 13.32 -14.16
CA LYS A 30 -5.62 13.64 -15.30
C LYS A 30 -4.31 12.85 -15.25
N SER A 31 -3.64 12.84 -14.11
CA SER A 31 -2.39 12.09 -13.89
C SER A 31 -2.58 10.60 -14.17
N ARG A 32 -3.64 9.99 -13.64
CA ARG A 32 -3.98 8.58 -13.89
C ARG A 32 -4.20 8.28 -15.37
N LYS A 33 -4.91 9.13 -16.12
CA LYS A 33 -5.14 8.93 -17.56
C LYS A 33 -3.86 9.10 -18.38
N SER A 34 -2.91 9.90 -17.91
CA SER A 34 -1.61 10.12 -18.55
C SER A 34 -0.57 9.04 -18.23
N GLN A 35 -0.79 8.25 -17.17
CA GLN A 35 -0.01 7.04 -16.98
C GLN A 35 -0.42 6.04 -18.07
N PRO A 36 0.53 5.45 -18.82
CA PRO A 36 0.20 4.26 -19.57
C PRO A 36 -0.41 3.29 -18.56
N ILE A 37 -1.61 2.79 -18.87
CA ILE A 37 -2.07 1.54 -18.30
C ILE A 37 -0.96 0.57 -18.69
N PHE A 38 0.00 0.32 -17.80
CA PHE A 38 0.88 -0.81 -17.97
C PHE A 38 -0.10 -1.98 -18.10
N PRO A 39 -0.22 -2.61 -19.29
CA PRO A 39 -1.11 -3.76 -19.43
C PRO A 39 -0.59 -4.73 -18.38
N ASP A 40 -1.42 -5.04 -17.37
CA ASP A 40 -1.07 -5.80 -16.17
C ASP A 40 0.44 -5.97 -16.07
N LYS A 41 1.16 -5.12 -15.32
CA LYS A 41 2.40 -5.62 -14.69
C LYS A 41 1.94 -6.93 -14.11
N GLN A 42 2.32 -8.02 -14.77
CA GLN A 42 1.66 -9.29 -14.60
C GLN A 42 1.55 -9.43 -13.09
N LYS A 43 0.37 -9.78 -12.57
CA LYS A 43 0.31 -10.38 -11.23
C LYS A 43 1.09 -11.71 -11.28
N GLN A 44 2.35 -11.69 -11.72
CA GLN A 44 3.35 -12.63 -11.32
C GLN A 44 3.36 -12.48 -9.82
N LEU A 45 2.78 -13.50 -9.19
CA LEU A 45 2.92 -13.72 -7.78
C LEU A 45 4.40 -13.56 -7.46
N ARG A 46 4.69 -12.81 -6.38
CA ARG A 46 6.07 -12.72 -5.91
C ARG A 46 6.59 -14.15 -5.73
N PRO A 47 7.80 -14.46 -6.20
CA PRO A 47 8.38 -15.77 -5.96
C PRO A 47 8.39 -16.03 -4.44
N PHE A 48 7.83 -17.15 -4.03
CA PHE A 48 7.81 -17.58 -2.64
C PHE A 48 9.04 -18.46 -2.36
N ALA A 49 9.43 -18.55 -1.09
CA ALA A 49 10.50 -19.41 -0.62
C ALA A 49 11.87 -19.16 -1.32
N LEU A 50 12.25 -17.89 -1.46
CA LEU A 50 13.55 -17.49 -2.03
C LEU A 50 14.76 -18.13 -1.32
N CYS A 51 14.61 -18.44 -0.03
CA CYS A 51 15.61 -19.10 0.81
C CYS A 51 15.23 -20.58 1.12
N ALA A 52 14.44 -21.24 0.26
CA ALA A 52 14.07 -22.64 0.46
C ALA A 52 15.33 -23.52 0.57
N GLY A 53 15.48 -24.23 1.68
CA GLY A 53 16.63 -25.11 1.93
C GLY A 53 17.88 -24.39 2.41
N GLU A 54 17.90 -23.05 2.48
CA GLU A 54 19.01 -22.28 3.09
C GLU A 54 18.90 -22.21 4.62
N PHE A 55 17.70 -22.44 5.16
CA PHE A 55 17.45 -22.52 6.60
C PHE A 55 16.91 -23.90 6.95
N THR A 56 17.66 -24.65 7.76
CA THR A 56 17.20 -25.91 8.34
C THR A 56 16.95 -25.70 9.82
N VAL A 57 15.74 -26.02 10.27
CA VAL A 57 15.42 -26.03 11.69
C VAL A 57 16.29 -27.10 12.38
N PRO A 58 17.11 -26.74 13.38
CA PRO A 58 17.88 -27.73 14.13
C PRO A 58 16.96 -28.76 14.80
N PRO A 59 17.38 -30.04 14.90
CA PRO A 59 16.60 -31.07 15.60
C PRO A 59 16.19 -30.67 17.03
N GLU A 60 17.06 -29.94 17.73
CA GLU A 60 16.90 -29.47 19.12
C GLU A 60 16.03 -28.20 19.25
N PHE A 61 15.47 -27.67 18.17
CA PHE A 61 14.72 -26.40 18.22
C PHE A 61 13.52 -26.44 19.17
N ASN A 62 12.89 -27.60 19.33
CA ASN A 62 11.75 -27.78 20.23
C ASN A 62 12.17 -28.27 21.62
N ASP A 63 13.47 -28.43 21.89
CA ASP A 63 13.94 -28.81 23.21
C ASP A 63 13.70 -27.66 24.21
N PRO A 64 13.54 -27.96 25.51
CA PRO A 64 13.45 -26.94 26.54
C PRO A 64 14.64 -25.99 26.48
N LEU A 65 14.41 -24.70 26.76
CA LEU A 65 15.50 -23.74 26.88
C LEU A 65 16.46 -24.17 28.01
N PRO A 66 17.77 -23.93 27.87
CA PRO A 66 18.73 -24.16 28.94
C PRO A 66 18.38 -23.40 30.22
N ASP A 67 18.62 -24.02 31.39
CA ASP A 67 18.30 -23.44 32.70
C ASP A 67 18.95 -22.06 32.92
N GLU A 68 20.15 -21.85 32.38
CA GLU A 68 20.84 -20.56 32.43
C GLU A 68 20.04 -19.45 31.72
N ILE A 69 19.44 -19.76 30.57
CA ILE A 69 18.57 -18.84 29.83
C ILE A 69 17.27 -18.66 30.58
N ILE A 70 16.64 -19.74 31.06
CA ILE A 70 15.37 -19.65 31.81
C ILE A 70 15.50 -18.73 33.02
N ARG A 71 16.59 -18.83 33.77
CA ARG A 71 16.86 -17.99 34.95
C ARG A 71 16.85 -16.49 34.64
N ASP A 72 17.28 -16.08 33.44
CA ASP A 72 17.24 -14.68 33.02
C ASP A 72 15.78 -14.17 32.83
N PHE A 73 14.82 -15.07 32.61
CA PHE A 73 13.40 -14.74 32.49
C PHE A 73 12.63 -14.86 33.83
N GLU A 74 13.19 -15.53 34.84
CA GLU A 74 12.48 -15.86 36.09
C GLU A 74 12.70 -14.88 37.26
N GLY A 75 13.63 -13.91 37.15
CA GLY A 75 13.75 -12.79 38.10
C GLY A 75 14.40 -13.12 39.44
#